data_AF-A0A1X7LGH0-F1
#
_entry.id   AF-A0A1X7LGH0-F1
#
_cell.length_a   1.000
_cell.length_b   1.000
_cell.length_c   1.000
_cell.angle_alpha   90.00
_cell.angle_beta   90.00
_cell.angle_gamma   90.00
#
_symmetry.space_group_name_H-M   'P 1'
#
loop_
_entity.id
_entity.type
_entity.pdbx_description
1 polymer ?
#
loop_
_entity_poly.entity_id
_entity_poly.type
_entity_poly.pdbx_seq_one_letter_code
_entity_poly.pdbx_strand_id
1 'polypeptide(L)'
;MPKSLPPDDPDIDAAIDAWERGQGASAPDHSDPAYEALRRAFLDHPDIQALDAEIAAAQADGQAIEAHTVYLPSGLTRLLAYVERLDARAAGRSPADVRAILERIVLNILENHLHGLTADPISHPHFARLWNRLCTEAGHPEFTLPDQMAPSGPREAAEGVGSG
;
A
#
# COMPACT_ATOMS: atom_id res chain seq x y z
N MET A 1 -1.68 31.25 -20.08
CA MET A 1 -0.44 30.97 -19.32
C MET A 1 -0.76 29.93 -18.27
N PRO A 2 -0.20 28.72 -18.34
CA PRO A 2 -0.40 27.74 -17.26
C PRO A 2 0.28 28.28 -16.01
N LYS A 3 -0.46 28.36 -14.90
CA LYS A 3 0.12 28.64 -13.59
C LYS A 3 1.10 27.51 -13.28
N SER A 4 2.37 27.85 -13.17
CA SER A 4 3.41 26.98 -12.61
C SER A 4 2.92 26.44 -11.27
N LEU A 5 3.11 25.13 -11.06
CA LEU A 5 2.97 24.51 -9.74
C LEU A 5 3.85 25.29 -8.74
N PRO A 6 3.41 25.47 -7.48
CA PRO A 6 4.25 26.08 -6.47
C PRO A 6 5.55 25.27 -6.30
N PRO A 7 6.71 25.93 -6.24
CA PRO A 7 7.95 25.27 -5.84
C PRO A 7 7.90 24.99 -4.34
N ASP A 8 8.49 23.87 -3.95
CA ASP A 8 8.85 23.52 -2.57
C ASP A 8 7.66 23.43 -1.62
N ASP A 9 6.86 22.36 -1.78
CA ASP A 9 5.99 21.89 -0.71
C ASP A 9 6.87 21.11 0.29
N PRO A 10 7.14 21.67 1.48
CA PRO A 10 8.00 21.02 2.47
C PRO A 10 7.47 19.65 2.91
N ASP A 11 6.18 19.37 2.70
CA ASP A 11 5.59 18.06 2.99
C ASP A 11 5.98 17.01 1.93
N ILE A 12 6.25 17.41 0.68
CA ILE A 12 6.72 16.51 -0.38
C ILE A 12 8.19 16.19 -0.15
N ASP A 13 9.02 17.19 0.16
CA ASP A 13 10.44 16.96 0.45
C ASP A 13 10.61 16.14 1.73
N ALA A 14 9.80 16.39 2.76
CA ALA A 14 9.78 15.56 3.97
C ALA A 14 9.34 14.12 3.70
N ALA A 15 8.38 13.90 2.79
CA ALA A 15 7.94 12.56 2.37
C ALA A 15 9.02 11.83 1.54
N ILE A 16 9.72 12.55 0.66
CA ILE A 16 10.86 12.02 -0.11
C ILE A 16 12.02 11.70 0.84
N ASP A 17 12.37 12.59 1.76
CA ASP A 17 13.41 12.36 2.76
C ASP A 17 13.05 11.21 3.71
N ALA A 18 11.77 11.04 4.06
CA ALA A 18 11.30 9.90 4.85
C ALA A 18 11.41 8.59 4.07
N TRP A 19 11.09 8.61 2.78
CA TRP A 19 11.22 7.46 1.88
C TRP A 19 12.70 7.09 1.64
N GLU A 20 13.56 8.07 1.37
CA GLU A 20 15.01 7.87 1.18
C GLU A 20 15.69 7.37 2.46
N ARG A 21 15.31 7.90 3.64
CA ARG A 21 15.78 7.37 4.93
C ARG A 21 15.26 5.97 5.21
N GLY A 22 14.07 5.63 4.73
CA GLY A 22 13.51 4.27 4.81
C GLY A 22 14.30 3.24 3.99
N GLN A 23 14.98 3.64 2.92
CA GLN A 23 15.84 2.77 2.13
C GLN A 23 17.25 2.54 2.71
N GLY A 24 17.65 3.34 3.71
CA GLY A 24 18.97 3.27 4.35
C GLY A 24 18.98 2.66 5.74
N ALA A 25 17.84 2.29 6.31
CA ALA A 25 17.80 1.55 7.56
C ALA A 25 18.47 0.19 7.31
N SER A 26 19.58 -0.06 8.01
CA SER A 26 20.20 -1.39 8.01
C SER A 26 19.10 -2.37 8.42
N ALA A 27 18.79 -3.31 7.52
CA ALA A 27 17.87 -4.38 7.84
C ALA A 27 18.32 -5.00 9.18
N PRO A 28 17.42 -5.19 10.15
CA PRO A 28 17.79 -5.80 11.41
C PRO A 28 18.53 -7.11 11.11
N ASP A 29 19.61 -7.38 11.85
CA ASP A 29 20.36 -8.62 11.67
C ASP A 29 19.43 -9.78 12.02
N HIS A 30 18.85 -10.37 10.97
CA HIS A 30 17.90 -11.47 11.09
C HIS A 30 18.52 -12.73 11.71
N SER A 31 19.82 -12.73 12.00
CA SER A 31 20.50 -13.79 12.76
C SER A 31 20.49 -13.58 14.28
N ASP A 32 19.98 -12.45 14.78
CA ASP A 32 19.81 -12.21 16.21
C ASP A 32 18.75 -13.16 16.82
N PRO A 33 19.10 -13.98 17.82
CA PRO A 33 18.14 -14.86 18.51
C PRO A 33 16.92 -14.14 19.08
N ALA A 34 17.06 -12.88 19.51
CA ALA A 34 15.97 -12.07 20.03
C ALA A 34 15.00 -11.66 18.90
N TYR A 35 15.53 -11.29 17.74
CA TYR A 35 14.73 -11.00 16.55
C TYR A 35 13.96 -12.25 16.09
N GLU A 36 14.61 -13.42 16.08
CA GLU A 36 13.95 -14.68 15.73
C GLU A 36 12.88 -15.09 16.74
N ALA A 37 13.07 -14.80 18.04
CA ALA A 37 12.05 -15.02 19.05
C ALA A 37 10.82 -14.10 18.84
N LEU A 38 11.06 -12.82 18.53
CA LEU A 38 10.00 -11.87 18.16
C LEU A 38 9.26 -12.26 16.90
N ARG A 39 9.99 -12.72 15.88
CA ARG A 39 9.42 -13.25 14.64
C ARG A 39 8.50 -14.43 14.89
N ARG A 40 8.90 -15.38 15.73
CA ARG A 40 8.02 -16.50 16.12
C ARG A 40 6.79 -16.00 16.86
N ALA A 41 6.94 -15.10 17.84
CA ALA A 41 5.81 -14.52 18.55
C ALA A 41 4.83 -13.78 17.62
N PHE A 42 5.36 -13.09 16.61
CA PHE A 42 4.55 -12.44 15.58
C PHE A 42 3.80 -13.45 14.71
N LEU A 43 4.48 -14.48 14.21
CA LEU A 43 3.86 -15.53 13.40
C LEU A 43 2.81 -16.33 14.21
N ASP A 44 3.03 -16.55 15.50
CA ASP A 44 2.09 -17.23 16.39
C ASP A 44 0.90 -16.34 16.81
N HIS A 45 0.90 -15.05 16.46
CA HIS A 45 -0.18 -14.14 16.83
C HIS A 45 -1.50 -14.53 16.13
N PRO A 46 -2.65 -14.52 16.83
CA PRO A 46 -3.94 -14.94 16.26
C PRO A 46 -4.31 -14.24 14.94
N ASP A 47 -4.06 -12.94 14.83
CA ASP A 47 -4.34 -12.19 13.60
C ASP A 47 -3.49 -12.63 12.40
N ILE A 48 -2.25 -13.08 12.64
CA ILE A 48 -1.36 -13.59 11.59
C ILE A 48 -1.77 -15.01 11.20
N GLN A 49 -2.11 -15.85 12.17
CA GLN A 49 -2.67 -17.17 11.89
C GLN A 49 -3.99 -17.09 11.11
N ALA A 50 -4.84 -16.11 11.41
CA ALA A 50 -6.06 -15.86 10.66
C ALA A 50 -5.77 -15.39 9.23
N LEU A 51 -4.81 -14.47 9.04
CA LEU A 51 -4.37 -14.03 7.71
C LEU A 51 -3.84 -15.21 6.88
N ASP A 52 -2.99 -16.05 7.45
CA ASP A 52 -2.43 -17.22 6.76
C ASP A 52 -3.53 -18.20 6.34
N ALA A 53 -4.56 -18.40 7.17
CA ALA A 53 -5.72 -19.22 6.83
C ALA A 53 -6.53 -18.65 5.66
N GLU A 54 -6.76 -17.33 5.64
CA GLU A 54 -7.45 -16.65 4.53
C GLU A 54 -6.64 -16.71 3.22
N ILE A 55 -5.31 -16.54 3.30
CA ILE A 55 -4.42 -16.68 2.13
C ILE A 55 -4.50 -18.11 1.57
N ALA A 56 -4.43 -19.13 2.44
CA ALA A 56 -4.54 -20.52 2.03
C ALA A 56 -5.90 -20.83 1.41
N ALA A 57 -6.99 -20.29 1.99
CA ALA A 57 -8.33 -20.43 1.44
C ALA A 57 -8.46 -19.78 0.06
N ALA A 58 -7.95 -18.54 -0.11
CA ALA A 58 -7.98 -17.82 -1.37
C ALA A 58 -7.16 -18.52 -2.48
N GLN A 59 -6.05 -19.17 -2.14
CA GLN A 59 -5.25 -19.96 -3.09
C GLN A 59 -5.93 -21.27 -3.50
N ALA A 60 -6.75 -21.83 -2.61
CA ALA A 60 -7.53 -23.03 -2.88
C ALA A 60 -8.82 -22.74 -3.65
N ASP A 61 -9.32 -21.51 -3.58
CA ASP A 61 -10.56 -21.11 -4.24
C ASP A 61 -10.37 -21.02 -5.76
N GLY A 62 -11.13 -21.84 -6.47
CA GLY A 62 -10.97 -22.01 -7.91
C GLY A 62 -11.68 -20.91 -8.70
N GLN A 63 -10.92 -20.03 -9.36
CA GLN A 63 -11.26 -19.17 -10.51
C GLN A 63 -12.71 -18.62 -10.65
N ALA A 64 -13.44 -18.42 -9.54
CA ALA A 64 -14.74 -17.78 -9.59
C ALA A 64 -14.51 -16.30 -9.90
N ILE A 65 -14.99 -15.85 -11.06
CA ILE A 65 -14.89 -14.45 -11.45
C ILE A 65 -16.07 -13.70 -10.84
N GLU A 66 -15.78 -12.85 -9.87
CA GLU A 66 -16.75 -11.88 -9.35
C GLU A 66 -16.74 -10.60 -10.19
N ALA A 67 -17.93 -10.07 -10.47
CA ALA A 67 -18.10 -8.84 -11.22
C ALA A 67 -18.54 -7.69 -10.32
N HIS A 68 -17.75 -6.62 -10.26
CA HIS A 68 -18.06 -5.41 -9.49
C HIS A 68 -18.23 -4.20 -10.40
N THR A 69 -19.17 -3.32 -10.05
CA THR A 69 -19.36 -2.03 -10.74
C THR A 69 -18.66 -0.91 -9.99
N VAL A 70 -17.83 -0.15 -10.69
CA VAL A 70 -17.14 1.03 -10.14
C VAL A 70 -17.50 2.28 -10.94
N TYR A 71 -17.76 3.38 -10.23
CA TYR A 71 -18.05 4.67 -10.84
C TYR A 71 -16.79 5.53 -10.87
N LEU A 72 -16.41 6.00 -12.06
CA LEU A 72 -15.20 6.79 -12.26
C LEU A 72 -15.52 8.16 -12.84
N PRO A 73 -14.82 9.23 -12.42
CA PRO A 73 -14.91 10.53 -13.06
C PRO A 73 -14.57 10.44 -14.55
N SER A 74 -15.41 11.04 -15.39
CA SER A 74 -15.24 11.01 -16.85
C SER A 74 -13.92 11.65 -17.33
N GLY A 75 -13.31 12.52 -16.53
CA GLY A 75 -12.00 13.09 -16.80
C GLY A 75 -10.88 12.04 -16.70
N LEU A 76 -10.94 11.18 -15.67
CA LEU A 76 -9.94 10.14 -15.44
C LEU A 76 -10.01 9.04 -16.49
N THR A 77 -11.23 8.64 -16.91
CA THR A 77 -11.39 7.66 -17.99
C THR A 77 -10.87 8.18 -19.33
N ARG A 78 -11.07 9.48 -19.62
CA ARG A 78 -10.48 10.13 -20.80
C ARG A 78 -8.96 10.21 -20.75
N LEU A 79 -8.40 10.49 -19.58
CA LEU A 79 -6.95 10.52 -19.38
C LEU A 79 -6.33 9.13 -19.57
N LEU A 80 -6.90 8.09 -18.96
CA LEU A 80 -6.47 6.70 -19.14
C LEU A 80 -6.49 6.29 -20.62
N ALA A 81 -7.60 6.57 -21.31
CA ALA A 81 -7.70 6.29 -22.74
C ALA A 81 -6.66 7.06 -23.57
N TYR A 82 -6.27 8.26 -23.16
CA TYR A 82 -5.25 9.05 -23.83
C TYR A 82 -3.86 8.45 -23.66
N VAL A 83 -3.47 8.10 -22.43
CA VAL A 83 -2.18 7.45 -22.14
C VAL A 83 -2.04 6.14 -22.91
N GLU A 84 -3.06 5.29 -22.87
CA GLU A 84 -3.04 4.02 -23.60
C GLU A 84 -2.92 4.21 -25.13
N ARG A 85 -3.49 5.27 -25.71
CA ARG A 85 -3.25 5.57 -27.13
C ARG A 85 -1.79 5.90 -27.44
N LEU A 86 -1.10 6.59 -26.53
CA LEU A 86 0.32 6.89 -26.69
C LEU A 86 1.15 5.60 -26.60
N ASP A 87 0.90 4.78 -25.59
CA ASP A 87 1.63 3.53 -25.36
C ASP A 87 1.39 2.52 -26.49
N ALA A 88 0.14 2.39 -26.95
CA ALA A 88 -0.22 1.52 -28.06
C ALA A 88 0.47 1.94 -29.36
N ARG A 89 0.51 3.26 -29.63
CA ARG A 89 1.22 3.80 -30.80
C ARG A 89 2.72 3.52 -30.73
N ALA A 90 3.34 3.75 -29.57
CA ALA A 90 4.75 3.48 -29.37
C ALA A 90 5.09 1.99 -29.57
N ALA A 91 4.19 1.10 -29.16
CA ALA A 91 4.33 -0.35 -29.31
C ALA A 91 3.81 -0.92 -30.65
N GLY A 92 3.32 -0.08 -31.58
CA GLY A 92 2.81 -0.54 -32.88
C GLY A 92 1.54 -1.41 -32.81
N ARG A 93 0.74 -1.27 -31.75
CA ARG A 93 -0.48 -2.05 -31.49
C ARG A 93 -1.73 -1.16 -31.50
N SER A 94 -2.90 -1.78 -31.57
CA SER A 94 -4.17 -1.09 -31.33
C SER A 94 -4.34 -0.77 -29.83
N PRO A 95 -4.95 0.38 -29.48
CA PRO A 95 -5.28 0.70 -28.09
C PRO A 95 -6.30 -0.29 -27.52
N ALA A 96 -6.09 -0.69 -26.27
CA ALA A 96 -7.08 -1.42 -25.47
C ALA A 96 -8.25 -0.51 -25.09
N ASP A 97 -9.40 -1.10 -24.79
CA ASP A 97 -10.52 -0.36 -24.23
C ASP A 97 -10.26 0.01 -22.75
N VAL A 98 -10.98 1.02 -22.26
CA VAL A 98 -10.80 1.53 -20.89
C VAL A 98 -11.10 0.48 -19.83
N ARG A 99 -12.02 -0.45 -20.10
CA ARG A 99 -12.36 -1.52 -19.16
C ARG A 99 -11.19 -2.48 -19.00
N ALA A 100 -10.59 -2.95 -20.09
CA ALA A 100 -9.43 -3.84 -20.06
C ALA A 100 -8.21 -3.19 -19.38
N ILE A 101 -7.99 -1.89 -19.59
CA ILE A 101 -6.95 -1.14 -18.88
C ILE A 101 -7.21 -1.13 -17.38
N LEU A 102 -8.44 -0.81 -16.98
CA LEU A 102 -8.82 -0.76 -15.56
C LEU A 102 -8.74 -2.13 -14.89
N GLU A 103 -9.22 -3.19 -15.55
CA GLU A 103 -9.11 -4.57 -15.07
C GLU A 103 -7.64 -4.93 -14.81
N ARG A 104 -6.74 -4.62 -15.75
CA ARG A 104 -5.30 -4.85 -15.57
C ARG A 104 -4.69 -4.03 -14.43
N ILE A 105 -5.04 -2.74 -14.34
CA ILE A 105 -4.52 -1.87 -13.28
C ILE A 105 -4.96 -2.37 -11.91
N VAL A 106 -6.25 -2.66 -11.76
CA VAL A 106 -6.83 -3.15 -10.50
C VAL A 106 -6.22 -4.49 -10.14
N LEU A 107 -6.13 -5.43 -11.08
CA LEU A 107 -5.53 -6.74 -10.82
C LEU A 107 -4.07 -6.59 -10.37
N ASN A 108 -3.26 -5.82 -11.09
CA ASN A 108 -1.86 -5.61 -10.71
C ASN A 108 -1.72 -4.98 -9.32
N ILE A 109 -2.57 -4.01 -8.98
CA ILE A 109 -2.56 -3.36 -7.67
C ILE A 109 -2.94 -4.38 -6.58
N LEU A 110 -4.01 -5.15 -6.79
CA LEU A 110 -4.46 -6.16 -5.84
C LEU A 110 -3.43 -7.28 -5.67
N GLU A 111 -2.89 -7.81 -6.76
CA GLU A 111 -1.84 -8.83 -6.73
C GLU A 111 -0.61 -8.33 -5.96
N ASN A 112 -0.13 -7.12 -6.25
CA ASN A 112 1.02 -6.56 -5.53
C ASN A 112 0.73 -6.36 -4.03
N HIS A 113 -0.47 -5.88 -3.69
CA HIS A 113 -0.84 -5.66 -2.29
C HIS A 113 -0.99 -6.97 -1.51
N LEU A 114 -1.66 -7.96 -2.09
CA LEU A 114 -1.87 -9.28 -1.48
C LEU A 114 -0.58 -10.10 -1.45
N HIS A 115 0.28 -9.97 -2.46
CA HIS A 115 1.62 -10.56 -2.43
C HIS A 115 2.45 -9.96 -1.30
N GLY A 116 2.39 -8.64 -1.10
CA GLY A 116 3.04 -7.97 0.04
C GLY A 116 2.61 -8.57 1.38
N LEU A 117 1.31 -8.79 1.58
CA LEU A 117 0.79 -9.45 2.78
C LEU A 117 1.29 -10.89 2.96
N THR A 118 1.59 -11.60 1.89
CA THR A 118 2.09 -12.97 1.95
C THR A 118 3.61 -13.03 2.18
N ALA A 119 4.37 -12.14 1.54
CA ALA A 119 5.83 -12.15 1.56
C ALA A 119 6.40 -11.45 2.80
N ASP A 120 5.78 -10.35 3.20
CA ASP A 120 6.14 -9.57 4.39
C ASP A 120 4.90 -8.87 4.95
N PRO A 121 4.12 -9.54 5.82
CA PRO A 121 2.94 -8.96 6.43
C PRO A 121 3.23 -7.63 7.14
N ILE A 122 4.45 -7.45 7.66
CA ILE A 122 4.84 -6.27 8.43
C ILE A 122 4.89 -5.01 7.53
N SER A 123 4.97 -5.17 6.21
CA SER A 123 4.83 -4.06 5.25
C SER A 123 3.44 -3.38 5.29
N HIS A 124 2.42 -4.04 5.83
CA HIS A 124 1.10 -3.47 5.98
C HIS A 124 0.94 -2.72 7.32
N PRO A 125 0.38 -1.50 7.36
CA PRO A 125 0.38 -0.65 8.56
C PRO A 125 -0.24 -1.28 9.80
N HIS A 126 -1.26 -2.12 9.63
CA HIS A 126 -1.88 -2.82 10.75
C HIS A 126 -0.90 -3.80 11.43
N PHE A 127 -0.19 -4.61 10.63
CA PHE A 127 0.74 -5.61 11.12
C PHE A 127 2.08 -5.00 11.53
N ALA A 128 2.52 -3.90 10.91
CA ALA A 128 3.63 -3.08 11.39
C ALA A 128 3.41 -2.61 12.83
N ARG A 129 2.20 -2.13 13.15
CA ARG A 129 1.86 -1.72 14.53
C ARG A 129 1.84 -2.90 15.50
N LEU A 130 1.38 -4.07 15.06
CA LEU A 130 1.43 -5.29 15.86
C LEU A 130 2.90 -5.67 16.17
N TRP A 131 3.75 -5.70 15.16
CA TRP A 131 5.18 -5.95 15.30
C TRP A 131 5.83 -4.97 16.29
N ASN A 132 5.59 -3.67 16.13
CA ASN A 132 6.16 -2.65 17.01
C ASN A 132 5.72 -2.82 18.48
N ARG A 133 4.47 -3.26 18.72
CA ARG A 133 4.02 -3.60 20.09
C ARG A 133 4.80 -4.78 20.65
N LEU A 134 4.95 -5.87 19.89
CA LEU A 134 5.71 -7.05 20.33
C LEU A 134 7.16 -6.69 20.66
N CYS A 135 7.82 -5.90 19.81
CA CYS A 135 9.18 -5.41 20.06
C CYS A 135 9.26 -4.59 21.36
N THR A 136 8.30 -3.69 21.59
CA THR A 136 8.25 -2.85 22.81
C THR A 136 8.02 -3.70 24.06
N GLU A 137 7.06 -4.62 24.01
CA GLU A 137 6.69 -5.49 25.14
C GLU A 137 7.82 -6.46 25.52
N ALA A 138 8.59 -6.92 24.53
CA ALA A 138 9.77 -7.78 24.75
C ALA A 138 11.03 -6.99 25.19
N GLY A 139 10.96 -5.66 25.25
CA GLY A 139 12.11 -4.82 25.64
C GLY A 139 13.15 -4.62 24.54
N HIS A 140 12.76 -4.79 23.27
CA HIS A 140 13.62 -4.64 22.10
C HIS A 140 13.14 -3.53 21.14
N PRO A 141 13.06 -2.26 21.59
CA PRO A 141 12.59 -1.15 20.75
C PRO A 141 13.48 -0.90 19.53
N GLU A 142 14.74 -1.35 19.54
CA GLU A 142 15.67 -1.29 18.42
C GLU A 142 15.20 -2.06 17.17
N PHE A 143 14.30 -3.03 17.33
CA PHE A 143 13.71 -3.78 16.21
C PHE A 143 12.37 -3.20 15.73
N THR A 144 11.92 -2.08 16.28
CA THR A 144 10.71 -1.41 15.82
C THR A 144 10.93 -0.81 14.43
N LEU A 145 9.88 -0.84 13.62
CA LEU A 145 9.85 -0.20 12.32
C LEU A 145 9.46 1.27 12.46
N PRO A 146 9.97 2.15 11.58
CA PRO A 146 9.47 3.51 11.46
C PRO A 146 7.95 3.50 11.26
N ASP A 147 7.26 4.45 11.88
CA ASP A 147 5.80 4.58 11.70
C ASP A 147 5.52 5.10 10.28
N GLN A 148 5.40 4.17 9.34
CA GLN A 148 5.10 4.46 7.94
C GLN A 148 3.58 4.67 7.79
N MET A 149 3.11 5.83 8.26
CA MET A 149 1.87 6.55 7.89
C MET A 149 1.14 7.10 9.11
N ALA A 150 1.07 8.43 9.18
CA ALA A 150 -0.06 9.10 9.80
C ALA A 150 -1.37 8.55 9.18
N PRO A 151 -2.40 8.27 9.98
CA PRO A 151 -3.65 7.74 9.47
C PRO A 151 -4.21 8.68 8.40
N SER A 152 -4.38 8.16 7.18
CA SER A 152 -5.24 8.78 6.16
C SER A 152 -6.70 8.55 6.58
N GLY A 153 -7.12 9.22 7.64
CA GLY A 153 -8.53 9.32 8.05
C GLY A 153 -9.24 10.39 7.22
N PRO A 154 -10.57 10.29 7.06
CA PRO A 154 -11.33 11.30 6.33
C PRO A 154 -11.14 12.66 7.01
N ARG A 155 -10.61 13.64 6.26
CA ARG A 155 -10.68 15.05 6.66
C ARG A 155 -12.17 15.37 6.78
N GLU A 156 -12.63 15.58 8.01
CA GLU A 156 -14.00 15.98 8.32
C GLU A 156 -14.48 16.99 7.29
N ALA A 157 -15.56 16.59 6.61
CA ALA A 157 -16.31 17.49 5.77
C ALA A 157 -16.87 18.61 6.66
N ALA A 158 -16.33 19.81 6.47
CA ALA A 158 -16.97 21.10 6.65
C ALA A 158 -18.22 21.13 7.56
N GLU A 159 -18.02 21.38 8.85
CA GLU A 159 -18.94 22.23 9.62
C GLU A 159 -18.41 23.67 9.42
N GLY A 160 -19.10 24.62 8.75
CA GLY A 160 -20.41 25.14 9.09
C GLY A 160 -20.33 25.71 10.52
N VAL A 161 -20.16 27.00 10.79
CA VAL A 161 -21.06 28.12 10.46
C VAL A 161 -20.34 29.42 10.83
N GLY A 162 -20.37 30.41 9.92
CA GLY A 162 -19.94 31.76 10.23
C GLY A 162 -20.81 32.39 11.33
N SER A 163 -20.17 33.04 12.28
CA SER A 163 -20.80 34.01 13.18
C SER A 163 -19.85 35.18 13.32
N GLY A 164 -20.31 36.37 12.92
CA GLY A 164 -19.58 37.63 12.98
C GLY A 164 -19.91 38.52 11.80
#